data_AF-A0A2G5I5Y3-F1
#
_entry.id   AF-A0A2G5I5Y3-F1
#
_cell.length_a   1.000
_cell.length_b   1.000
_cell.length_c   1.000
_cell.angle_alpha   90.00
_cell.angle_beta   90.00
_cell.angle_gamma   90.00
#
_symmetry.space_group_name_H-M   'P 1'
#
loop_
_entity.id
_entity.type
_entity.pdbx_description
1 polymer ?
#
loop_
_entity_poly.entity_id
_entity_poly.type
_entity_poly.pdbx_seq_one_letter_code
_entity_poly.pdbx_strand_id
1 'polypeptide(L)'
;MTWDVCRDRGGAFADGARSGAPDAVQVADLWHIWHNLAEAVKHLVSKHSACLREPDPDPESIPDVVCPPISHAGRLAARVRQHHTAVHELLDQGLSVRAAARRLELARNTVRRYARAATWQELATGRWQNLPNTLDPYKP
;
A
#
# COMPACT_ATOMS: atom_id res chain seq x y z
N MET A 1 24.13 20.84 -22.33
CA MET A 1 23.23 20.46 -21.22
C MET A 1 21.88 20.20 -21.86
N THR A 2 21.40 18.96 -21.80
CA THR A 2 20.07 18.59 -22.28
C THR A 2 19.12 18.67 -21.09
N TRP A 3 18.02 19.40 -21.24
CA TRP A 3 17.01 19.56 -20.20
C TRP A 3 15.77 18.74 -20.57
N ASP A 4 15.10 18.19 -19.58
CA ASP A 4 13.92 17.35 -19.76
C ASP A 4 12.68 18.05 -19.19
N VAL A 5 11.52 17.76 -19.78
CA VAL A 5 10.22 18.21 -19.29
C VAL A 5 9.39 16.99 -18.93
N CYS A 6 9.11 16.83 -17.63
CA CYS A 6 8.13 15.87 -17.14
C CYS A 6 6.73 16.42 -17.39
N ARG A 7 5.87 15.64 -18.06
CA ARG A 7 4.49 16.04 -18.32
C ARG A 7 3.51 14.87 -18.28
N ASP A 8 2.24 15.21 -18.18
CA ASP A 8 1.14 14.30 -18.42
C ASP A 8 1.10 13.83 -19.90
N ARG A 9 0.45 12.69 -20.16
CA ARG A 9 0.28 12.12 -21.50
C ARG A 9 -0.80 12.81 -22.35
N GLY A 10 -1.58 13.74 -21.79
CA GLY A 10 -2.54 14.53 -22.55
C GLY A 10 -1.92 15.28 -23.74
N GLY A 11 -2.62 15.26 -24.88
CA GLY A 11 -2.14 15.88 -26.13
C GLY A 11 -1.82 17.37 -25.99
N ALA A 12 -2.68 18.11 -25.29
CA ALA A 12 -2.48 19.55 -25.03
C ALA A 12 -1.16 19.85 -24.30
N PHE A 13 -0.76 19.00 -23.35
CA PHE A 13 0.52 19.15 -22.64
C PHE A 13 1.72 18.82 -23.54
N ALA A 14 1.56 17.89 -24.50
CA ALA A 14 2.56 17.60 -25.51
C ALA A 14 2.77 18.79 -26.47
N ASP A 15 1.68 19.43 -26.88
CA ASP A 15 1.71 20.61 -27.75
C ASP A 15 2.31 21.83 -27.03
N GLY A 16 1.93 22.04 -25.77
CA GLY A 16 2.52 23.07 -24.92
C GLY A 16 4.03 22.86 -24.73
N ALA A 17 4.47 21.63 -24.47
CA ALA A 17 5.89 21.32 -24.35
C ALA A 17 6.65 21.50 -25.67
N ARG A 18 6.07 21.09 -26.81
CA ARG A 18 6.67 21.33 -28.15
C ARG A 18 6.84 22.83 -28.44
N SER A 19 5.89 23.64 -28.01
CA SER A 19 5.89 25.08 -28.29
C SER A 19 6.80 25.85 -27.33
N GLY A 20 6.77 25.52 -26.03
CA GLY A 20 7.51 26.25 -24.99
C GLY A 20 8.92 25.73 -24.70
N ALA A 21 9.22 24.48 -25.07
CA ALA A 21 10.51 23.84 -24.84
C ALA A 21 10.81 22.81 -25.95
N PRO A 22 10.98 23.24 -27.21
CA PRO A 22 11.15 22.34 -28.36
C PRO A 22 12.40 21.46 -28.26
N ASP A 23 13.46 21.98 -27.63
CA ASP A 23 14.74 21.28 -27.47
C ASP A 23 14.77 20.38 -26.22
N ALA A 24 13.71 20.36 -25.41
CA ALA A 24 13.64 19.56 -24.21
C ALA A 24 13.09 18.16 -24.48
N VAL A 25 13.70 17.14 -23.87
CA VAL A 25 13.18 15.77 -23.97
C VAL A 25 11.91 15.67 -23.15
N GLN A 26 10.81 15.30 -23.80
CA GLN A 26 9.52 15.13 -23.11
C GLN A 26 9.45 13.74 -22.48
N VAL A 27 9.34 13.70 -21.15
CA VAL A 27 9.25 12.47 -20.37
C VAL A 27 7.84 12.38 -19.77
N ALA A 28 7.20 11.22 -19.92
CA ALA A 28 5.92 10.98 -19.26
C ALA A 28 6.13 10.83 -17.75
N ASP A 29 5.41 11.63 -16.97
CA ASP A 29 5.49 11.58 -15.51
C ASP A 29 4.89 10.26 -14.97
N LEU A 30 5.67 9.56 -14.14
CA LEU A 30 5.31 8.25 -13.61
C LEU A 30 4.02 8.27 -12.77
N TRP A 31 3.76 9.36 -12.04
CA TRP A 31 2.53 9.50 -11.26
C TRP A 31 1.30 9.50 -12.18
N HIS A 32 1.36 10.24 -13.28
CA HIS A 32 0.25 10.31 -14.24
C HIS A 32 -0.02 8.95 -14.89
N ILE A 33 1.02 8.16 -15.16
CA ILE A 33 0.86 6.80 -15.71
C ILE A 33 0.07 5.92 -14.75
N TRP A 34 0.46 5.90 -13.47
CA TRP A 34 -0.21 5.08 -12.46
C TRP A 34 -1.62 5.57 -12.16
N HIS A 35 -1.82 6.89 -12.06
CA HIS A 35 -3.12 7.48 -11.80
C HIS A 35 -4.12 7.18 -12.92
N ASN A 36 -3.72 7.39 -14.18
CA ASN A 36 -4.57 7.13 -15.34
C ASN A 36 -4.91 5.64 -15.46
N LEU A 37 -3.96 4.74 -15.17
CA LEU A 37 -4.21 3.30 -15.15
C LEU A 37 -5.23 2.92 -14.07
N ALA A 38 -5.07 3.43 -12.85
CA ALA A 38 -5.97 3.15 -11.75
C ALA A 38 -7.41 3.61 -12.05
N GLU A 39 -7.58 4.82 -12.57
CA GLU A 39 -8.91 5.33 -12.96
C GLU A 39 -9.52 4.55 -14.13
N ALA A 40 -8.72 4.11 -15.11
CA ALA A 40 -9.21 3.27 -16.20
C ALA A 40 -9.69 1.90 -15.70
N VAL A 41 -8.92 1.26 -14.81
CA VAL A 41 -9.31 -0.01 -14.19
C VAL A 41 -10.57 0.15 -13.34
N LYS A 42 -10.65 1.22 -12.54
CA LYS A 42 -11.83 1.54 -11.74
C LYS A 42 -13.08 1.68 -12.60
N HIS A 43 -13.03 2.45 -13.68
CA HIS A 43 -14.15 2.56 -14.62
C HIS A 43 -14.55 1.22 -15.23
N LEU A 44 -13.57 0.39 -15.61
CA LEU A 44 -13.84 -0.92 -16.18
C LEU A 44 -14.54 -1.84 -15.17
N VAL A 45 -14.03 -1.90 -13.94
CA VAL A 45 -14.62 -2.71 -12.86
C VAL A 45 -16.01 -2.21 -12.51
N SER A 46 -16.21 -0.90 -12.36
CA SER A 46 -17.54 -0.32 -12.12
C SER A 46 -18.53 -0.66 -13.23
N LYS A 47 -18.10 -0.67 -14.49
CA LYS A 47 -18.94 -1.05 -15.63
C LYS A 47 -19.34 -2.53 -15.62
N HIS A 48 -18.48 -3.41 -15.10
CA HIS A 48 -18.70 -4.86 -15.07
C HIS A 48 -19.06 -5.38 -13.68
N SER A 49 -19.47 -4.51 -12.75
CA SER A 49 -19.78 -4.91 -11.37
C SER A 49 -20.89 -5.96 -11.30
N ALA A 50 -21.84 -5.94 -12.26
CA ALA A 50 -22.89 -6.93 -12.35
C ALA A 50 -22.37 -8.35 -12.66
N CYS A 51 -21.25 -8.48 -13.37
CA CYS A 51 -20.59 -9.77 -13.63
C CYS A 51 -19.84 -10.31 -12.41
N LEU A 52 -19.58 -9.45 -11.42
CA LEU A 52 -18.95 -9.79 -10.15
C LEU A 52 -19.97 -9.98 -9.02
N ARG A 53 -21.26 -9.83 -9.31
CA ARG A 53 -22.32 -10.05 -8.34
C ARG A 53 -22.44 -11.55 -8.09
N GLU A 54 -22.10 -11.97 -6.88
CA GLU A 54 -22.29 -13.35 -6.44
C GLU A 54 -23.79 -13.69 -6.47
N PRO A 55 -24.17 -14.93 -6.87
CA PRO A 55 -25.56 -15.37 -6.80
C PRO A 55 -26.06 -15.31 -5.35
N ASP A 56 -27.37 -15.15 -5.16
CA ASP A 56 -27.99 -15.18 -3.83
C ASP A 56 -27.56 -16.45 -3.08
N PRO A 57 -27.22 -16.34 -1.78
CA PRO A 57 -26.68 -17.48 -1.03
C PRO A 57 -27.72 -18.60 -0.93
N ASP A 58 -27.31 -19.80 -1.35
CA ASP A 58 -28.04 -21.04 -1.08
C ASP A 58 -28.01 -21.29 0.45
N PRO A 59 -29.15 -21.53 1.13
CA PRO A 59 -29.23 -21.49 2.60
C PRO A 59 -28.49 -22.62 3.35
N GLU A 60 -27.70 -23.47 2.68
CA GLU A 60 -27.10 -24.68 3.28
C GLU A 60 -25.57 -24.81 3.16
N SER A 61 -24.81 -23.81 2.70
CA SER A 61 -23.35 -23.92 2.68
C SER A 61 -22.71 -23.54 4.02
N ILE A 62 -22.30 -24.57 4.77
CA ILE A 62 -21.43 -24.44 5.95
C ILE A 62 -20.07 -23.88 5.49
N PRO A 63 -19.52 -22.80 6.08
CA PRO A 63 -18.28 -22.23 5.61
C PRO A 63 -17.08 -23.08 6.06
N ASP A 64 -16.43 -23.72 5.09
CA ASP A 64 -15.07 -24.23 5.24
C ASP A 64 -14.12 -23.03 5.27
N VAL A 65 -13.40 -22.84 6.38
CA VAL A 65 -12.52 -21.69 6.60
C VAL A 65 -11.31 -21.81 5.67
N VAL A 66 -11.42 -21.26 4.48
CA VAL A 66 -10.29 -21.12 3.56
C VAL A 66 -9.89 -19.64 3.52
N CYS A 67 -8.85 -19.33 4.29
CA CYS A 67 -8.11 -18.06 4.19
C CYS A 67 -7.76 -17.76 2.72
N PRO A 68 -8.09 -16.58 2.15
CA PRO A 68 -7.73 -16.26 0.78
C PRO A 68 -6.22 -15.95 0.66
N PRO A 69 -5.52 -16.49 -0.36
CA PRO A 69 -4.10 -16.24 -0.57
C PRO A 69 -3.92 -14.95 -1.40
N ILE A 70 -3.65 -13.82 -0.73
CA ILE A 70 -3.08 -12.63 -1.38
C ILE A 70 -1.86 -12.20 -0.56
N SER A 71 -0.67 -12.71 -0.92
CA SER A 71 0.53 -12.71 -0.04
C SER A 71 1.23 -11.35 0.17
N HIS A 72 0.57 -10.22 -0.12
CA HIS A 72 1.00 -8.93 0.42
C HIS A 72 0.82 -8.88 1.94
N ALA A 73 -0.21 -9.56 2.48
CA ALA A 73 -0.36 -9.76 3.91
C ALA A 73 0.83 -10.52 4.51
N GLY A 74 1.35 -11.52 3.80
CA GLY A 74 2.52 -12.30 4.21
C GLY A 74 3.81 -11.47 4.26
N ARG A 75 4.10 -10.69 3.20
CA ARG A 75 5.30 -9.84 3.17
C ARG A 75 5.25 -8.71 4.20
N LEU A 76 4.07 -8.11 4.39
CA LEU A 76 3.87 -7.09 5.42
C LEU A 76 4.03 -7.68 6.82
N ALA A 77 3.38 -8.83 7.11
CA ALA A 77 3.50 -9.53 8.38
C ALA A 77 4.95 -9.93 8.69
N ALA A 78 5.69 -10.42 7.69
CA ALA A 78 7.10 -10.75 7.82
C ALA A 78 7.95 -9.51 8.18
N ARG A 79 7.72 -8.38 7.49
CA ARG A 79 8.42 -7.12 7.76
C ARG A 79 8.08 -6.56 9.16
N VAL A 80 6.82 -6.64 9.56
CA VAL A 80 6.38 -6.20 10.91
C VAL A 80 7.00 -7.08 11.98
N ARG A 81 7.02 -8.41 11.79
CA ARG A 81 7.68 -9.35 12.70
C ARG A 81 9.18 -9.04 12.82
N GLN A 82 9.88 -8.88 11.69
CA GLN A 82 11.31 -8.58 11.69
C GLN A 82 11.64 -7.27 12.43
N HIS A 83 10.90 -6.19 12.16
CA HIS A 83 11.13 -4.91 12.84
C HIS A 83 10.73 -4.95 14.32
N HIS A 84 9.68 -5.68 14.70
CA HIS A 84 9.30 -5.87 16.10
C HIS A 84 10.40 -6.58 16.87
N THR A 85 10.84 -7.74 16.38
CA THR A 85 11.94 -8.51 16.99
C THR A 85 13.21 -7.67 17.12
N ALA A 86 13.65 -7.01 16.05
CA ALA A 86 14.87 -6.21 16.08
C ALA A 86 14.79 -4.99 17.02
N VAL A 87 13.60 -4.40 17.18
CA VAL A 87 13.41 -3.30 18.15
C VAL A 87 13.50 -3.84 19.58
N HIS A 88 12.81 -4.94 19.90
CA HIS A 88 12.83 -5.52 21.24
C HIS A 88 14.23 -6.01 21.63
N GLU A 89 14.96 -6.68 20.73
CA GLU A 89 16.34 -7.11 20.98
C GLU A 89 17.28 -5.93 21.34
N LEU A 90 17.16 -4.80 20.65
CA LEU A 90 17.99 -3.61 20.95
C LEU A 90 17.59 -2.96 22.28
N LEU A 91 16.31 -2.98 22.64
CA LEU A 91 15.85 -2.46 23.92
C LEU A 91 16.27 -3.37 25.09
N ASP A 92 16.23 -4.69 24.90
CA ASP A 92 16.68 -5.69 25.87
C ASP A 92 18.20 -5.60 26.10
N GLN A 93 18.96 -5.19 25.08
CA GLN A 93 20.38 -4.82 25.20
C GLN A 93 20.59 -3.48 25.93
N GLY A 94 19.52 -2.81 26.40
CA GLY A 94 19.58 -1.55 27.13
C GLY A 94 19.74 -0.30 26.25
N LEU A 95 19.62 -0.41 24.92
CA LEU A 95 19.71 0.76 24.06
C LEU A 95 18.46 1.63 24.24
N SER A 96 18.66 2.95 24.27
CA SER A 96 17.52 3.88 24.21
C SER A 96 16.79 3.78 22.87
N VAL A 97 15.50 4.11 22.87
CA VAL A 97 14.67 4.24 21.65
C VAL A 97 15.34 5.10 20.57
N ARG A 98 16.07 6.16 20.95
CA ARG A 98 16.79 7.01 20.00
C ARG A 98 17.99 6.30 19.38
N ALA A 99 18.71 5.48 20.15
CA ALA A 99 19.81 4.69 19.64
C ALA A 99 19.31 3.57 18.71
N ALA A 100 18.24 2.87 19.10
CA ALA A 100 17.59 1.86 18.25
C ALA A 100 17.07 2.45 16.93
N ALA A 101 16.47 3.64 16.96
CA ALA A 101 16.02 4.35 15.75
C ALA A 101 17.17 4.66 14.78
N ARG A 102 18.33 5.09 15.29
CA ARG A 102 19.52 5.30 14.46
C ARG A 102 20.08 3.98 13.91
N ARG A 103 20.12 2.94 14.74
CA ARG A 103 20.71 1.64 14.36
C ARG A 103 19.89 0.90 13.30
N LEU A 104 18.57 1.01 13.37
CA LEU A 104 17.64 0.36 12.44
C LEU A 104 17.23 1.26 11.26
N GLU A 105 17.74 2.50 11.20
CA GLU A 105 17.34 3.51 10.20
C GLU A 105 15.82 3.73 10.14
N LEU A 106 15.16 3.64 11.31
CA LEU A 106 13.73 3.83 11.46
C LEU A 106 13.42 5.18 12.12
N ALA A 107 12.30 5.78 11.74
CA ALA A 107 11.80 6.97 12.42
C ALA A 107 11.55 6.68 13.92
N ARG A 108 11.87 7.63 14.80
CA ARG A 108 11.72 7.48 16.26
C ARG A 108 10.30 7.07 16.67
N ASN A 109 9.29 7.63 16.02
CA ASN A 109 7.88 7.31 16.32
C ASN A 109 7.53 5.87 15.89
N THR A 110 8.14 5.36 14.83
CA THR A 110 8.01 3.96 14.42
C THR A 110 8.60 3.04 15.47
N VAL A 111 9.83 3.29 15.92
CA VAL A 111 10.44 2.50 17.00
C VAL A 111 9.62 2.56 18.29
N ARG A 112 9.10 3.73 18.69
CA ARG A 112 8.19 3.84 19.84
C ARG A 112 6.92 3.01 19.67
N ARG A 113 6.37 2.96 18.45
CA ARG A 113 5.19 2.14 18.14
C ARG A 113 5.51 0.65 18.28
N TYR A 114 6.65 0.20 17.75
CA TYR A 114 7.11 -1.20 17.88
C TYR A 114 7.42 -1.57 19.33
N ALA A 115 8.07 -0.70 20.09
CA ALA A 115 8.42 -0.90 21.49
C ALA A 115 7.18 -1.04 22.41
N ARG A 116 6.09 -0.36 22.07
CA ARG A 116 4.84 -0.40 22.85
C ARG A 116 3.99 -1.64 22.58
N ALA A 117 4.14 -2.25 21.41
CA ALA A 117 3.38 -3.43 21.06
C ALA A 117 4.03 -4.65 21.72
N ALA A 118 3.25 -5.38 22.52
CA ALA A 118 3.73 -6.60 23.16
C ALA A 118 4.00 -7.68 22.11
N THR A 119 3.15 -7.73 21.08
CA THR A 119 3.26 -8.70 19.99
C THR A 119 3.34 -8.01 18.62
N TRP A 120 4.02 -8.64 17.66
CA TRP A 120 4.06 -8.12 16.28
C TRP A 120 2.68 -8.16 15.61
N GLN A 121 1.80 -9.08 16.05
CA GLN A 121 0.43 -9.21 15.56
C GLN A 121 -0.38 -7.93 15.75
N GLU A 122 -0.27 -7.26 16.91
CA GLU A 122 -0.93 -5.98 17.20
C GLU A 122 -0.61 -4.87 16.18
N LEU A 123 0.57 -4.95 15.56
CA LEU A 123 1.02 -4.00 14.55
C LEU A 123 0.63 -4.43 13.13
N ALA A 124 0.55 -5.74 12.90
CA ALA A 124 0.13 -6.31 11.62
C ALA A 124 -1.38 -6.16 11.42
N THR A 125 -2.17 -6.18 12.50
CA THR A 125 -3.64 -5.99 12.51
C THR A 125 -4.06 -4.52 12.62
N GLY A 126 -3.15 -3.58 12.33
CA GLY A 126 -3.33 -2.16 12.59
C GLY A 126 -4.68 -1.61 12.12
N ARG A 127 -5.24 -0.67 12.90
CA ARG A 127 -6.55 0.01 12.80
C ARG A 127 -7.31 -0.11 11.47
N TRP A 128 -6.67 0.09 10.32
CA TRP A 128 -7.25 -0.06 8.98
C TRP A 128 -7.80 -1.46 8.62
N GLN A 129 -7.40 -2.53 9.32
CA GLN A 129 -7.94 -3.88 9.10
C GLN A 129 -9.19 -4.18 9.96
N ASN A 130 -9.41 -3.40 11.03
CA ASN A 130 -10.48 -3.57 12.01
C ASN A 130 -11.46 -2.39 12.07
N LEU A 131 -11.29 -1.36 11.23
CA LEU A 131 -12.36 -0.39 11.01
C LEU A 131 -13.44 -1.09 10.18
N PRO A 132 -14.74 -0.91 10.51
CA PRO A 132 -15.82 -1.35 9.64
C PRO A 132 -15.60 -0.74 8.26
N ASN A 133 -15.07 -1.54 7.35
CA ASN A 133 -14.91 -1.20 5.95
C ASN A 133 -16.25 -1.49 5.28
N THR A 134 -16.64 -0.69 4.29
CA THR A 134 -17.77 -0.99 3.39
C THR A 134 -17.70 -2.40 2.78
N LEU A 135 -16.51 -3.00 2.75
CA LEU A 135 -16.26 -4.37 2.31
C LEU A 135 -16.34 -5.45 3.40
N ASP A 136 -16.48 -5.10 4.68
CA ASP A 136 -16.58 -6.08 5.77
C ASP A 136 -17.84 -6.96 5.73
N PRO A 137 -19.02 -6.48 5.29
CA PRO A 137 -20.19 -7.34 5.06
C PRO A 137 -20.00 -8.36 3.93
N TYR A 138 -18.92 -8.23 3.14
CA TYR A 138 -18.59 -9.07 2.00
C TYR A 138 -17.28 -9.84 2.22
N LYS A 139 -16.74 -9.87 3.45
CA LYS A 139 -15.69 -10.80 3.82
C LYS A 139 -16.34 -12.17 4.07
N PRO A 140 -15.78 -13.26 3.50
CA PRO A 140 -16.34 -14.60 3.63
C PRO A 140 -16.31 -15.10 5.08
#